data_AF-G3TCK4-F1
#
_entry.id   AF-G3TCK4-F1
#
_cell.length_a   1.000
_cell.length_b   1.000
_cell.length_c   1.000
_cell.angle_alpha   90.00
_cell.angle_beta   90.00
_cell.angle_gamma   90.00
#
_symmetry.space_group_name_H-M   'P 1'
#
loop_
_entity.id
_entity.type
_entity.pdbx_description
1 polymer ?
#
loop_
_entity_poly.entity_id
_entity_poly.type
_entity_poly.pdbx_seq_one_letter_code
_entity_poly.pdbx_strand_id
1 'polypeptide(L)'
;MAGPSQHAASPVVTSGGSGSYVNSLDYLLQEKRMLVEKFSVSQQVIPQVHPGEAVFLPTCHPQPHVLDCSQLKPCSYLEGLFLSSPPAQQLSFLRRGLLSNLYLHRPDCPVPLLQWLFQLLTWPPETSSEAFGLLWDLSTDRLFHPPGEEDTHMWCPTLQEIMEVFQSLGAQSPALYPAGPHPHGGRVLKSKVSLSWDEQQTAPQEMALDVSLSYICKFLTLCALAQPVAYTDDSLLGLMELLCQAGLDVGLRLLPKTDLQQLLLLLLENVQEWPRKLRQLCCALSSVSDHHHNLLALVQLFPDLTARSRQLRSQLSLVVIAQMLGQQETFPLWQEKTQLSSLSQLLSLMRPSSLRQYLSASSGTSPPCQEQQPRAGAELDHKACYLCHSLLTLAGVVVSAQDITPDQWGELQLLGVQLDRHISTHIRESPQAMHRTKLKDLATQTYIRWQELLAHCQPQAQYFCPWEDI
;
A
#
# COMPACT_ATOMS: atom_id res chain seq x y z
N MET A 1 9.91 -89.44 59.99
CA MET A 1 10.23 -88.16 60.66
C MET A 1 10.82 -87.22 59.62
N ALA A 2 10.37 -85.95 59.61
CA ALA A 2 10.92 -84.72 58.99
C ALA A 2 11.87 -84.85 57.77
N GLY A 3 11.71 -84.17 56.64
CA GLY A 3 10.83 -83.09 56.19
C GLY A 3 11.23 -82.71 54.73
N PRO A 4 10.42 -81.89 54.02
CA PRO A 4 10.63 -81.57 52.60
C PRO A 4 11.46 -80.28 52.42
N SER A 5 12.13 -80.12 51.28
CA SER A 5 11.92 -78.97 50.36
C SER A 5 12.95 -78.86 49.24
N GLN A 6 12.39 -78.59 48.07
CA GLN A 6 13.00 -78.23 46.80
C GLN A 6 13.48 -76.76 46.83
N HIS A 7 14.50 -76.41 46.05
CA HIS A 7 14.61 -75.07 45.46
C HIS A 7 15.38 -75.10 44.13
N ALA A 8 15.03 -74.11 43.30
CA ALA A 8 15.58 -73.71 42.01
C ALA A 8 15.09 -74.49 40.78
N ALA A 9 13.93 -74.06 40.27
CA ALA A 9 13.60 -74.22 38.86
C ALA A 9 13.46 -72.82 38.24
N SER A 10 14.37 -72.49 37.34
CA SER A 10 14.10 -71.56 36.25
C SER A 10 13.37 -72.33 35.15
N PRO A 11 12.42 -71.70 34.44
CA PRO A 11 12.23 -72.04 33.04
C PRO A 11 12.40 -70.81 32.14
N VAL A 12 13.39 -70.95 31.27
CA VAL A 12 13.37 -70.74 29.82
C VAL A 12 12.35 -69.75 29.26
N VAL A 13 12.92 -68.74 28.61
CA VAL A 13 12.30 -67.74 27.74
C VAL A 13 11.62 -68.38 26.52
N THR A 14 10.36 -68.06 26.30
CA THR A 14 9.73 -68.11 24.97
C THR A 14 9.31 -66.70 24.55
N SER A 15 9.92 -66.23 23.46
CA SER A 15 9.60 -65.00 22.75
C SER A 15 8.23 -65.10 22.08
N GLY A 16 7.32 -64.20 22.43
CA GLY A 16 6.04 -64.04 21.75
C GLY A 16 5.35 -62.74 22.15
N GLY A 17 5.18 -61.82 21.19
CA GLY A 17 4.25 -60.70 21.30
C GLY A 17 4.86 -59.30 21.17
N SER A 18 5.23 -58.89 19.96
CA SER A 18 5.49 -57.46 19.62
C SER A 18 4.86 -57.10 18.27
N GLY A 19 3.53 -57.24 18.19
CA GLY A 19 2.78 -56.96 16.95
C GLY A 19 1.45 -56.23 17.15
N SER A 20 0.86 -56.24 18.35
CA SER A 20 -0.46 -55.60 18.58
C SER A 20 -0.39 -54.16 19.07
N TYR A 21 0.75 -53.71 19.62
CA TYR A 21 0.87 -52.35 20.17
C TYR A 21 1.10 -51.27 19.10
N VAL A 22 1.74 -51.62 17.97
CA VAL A 22 2.05 -50.66 16.90
C VAL A 22 0.77 -50.24 16.15
N ASN A 23 -0.13 -51.19 15.86
CA ASN A 23 -1.41 -50.91 15.21
C ASN A 23 -2.36 -50.06 16.07
N SER A 24 -2.30 -50.18 17.39
CA SER A 24 -3.13 -49.39 18.31
C SER A 24 -2.67 -47.93 18.38
N LEU A 25 -1.37 -47.66 18.26
CA LEU A 25 -0.83 -46.31 18.28
C LEU A 25 -1.15 -45.56 16.99
N ASP A 26 -1.01 -46.24 15.84
CA ASP A 26 -1.38 -45.68 14.54
C ASP A 26 -2.88 -45.42 14.43
N TYR A 27 -3.73 -46.30 14.98
CA TYR A 27 -5.16 -46.09 15.06
C TYR A 27 -5.52 -44.89 15.96
N LEU A 28 -4.90 -44.76 17.14
CA LEU A 28 -5.09 -43.61 18.03
C LEU A 28 -4.57 -42.30 17.43
N LEU A 29 -3.47 -42.34 16.67
CA LEU A 29 -2.93 -41.18 15.94
C LEU A 29 -3.83 -40.79 14.76
N GLN A 30 -4.43 -41.76 14.09
CA GLN A 30 -5.42 -41.53 13.04
C GLN A 30 -6.71 -40.95 13.63
N GLU A 31 -7.20 -41.48 14.76
CA GLU A 31 -8.37 -40.98 15.48
C GLU A 31 -8.12 -39.58 16.05
N LYS A 32 -6.93 -39.32 16.61
CA LYS A 32 -6.51 -37.97 17.01
C LYS A 32 -6.39 -37.02 15.83
N ARG A 33 -5.86 -37.46 14.68
CA ARG A 33 -5.83 -36.65 13.45
C ARG A 33 -7.23 -36.35 12.94
N MET A 34 -8.14 -37.33 12.94
CA MET A 34 -9.53 -37.12 12.55
C MET A 34 -10.28 -36.22 13.54
N LEU A 35 -10.03 -36.33 14.84
CA LEU A 35 -10.57 -35.42 15.84
C LEU A 35 -10.00 -34.00 15.66
N VAL A 36 -8.69 -33.88 15.48
CA VAL A 36 -8.04 -32.59 15.20
C VAL A 36 -8.59 -32.00 13.92
N GLU A 37 -8.74 -32.73 12.81
CA GLU A 37 -9.36 -32.24 11.58
C GLU A 37 -10.84 -31.90 11.77
N LYS A 38 -11.60 -32.72 12.50
CA LYS A 38 -13.02 -32.48 12.82
C LYS A 38 -13.24 -31.24 13.68
N PHE A 39 -12.28 -30.92 14.54
CA PHE A 39 -12.27 -29.74 15.40
C PHE A 39 -11.31 -28.64 14.90
N SER A 40 -10.69 -28.83 13.73
CA SER A 40 -9.79 -27.85 13.12
C SER A 40 -10.64 -26.78 12.48
N VAL A 41 -10.62 -25.61 13.10
CA VAL A 41 -11.23 -24.42 12.53
C VAL A 41 -10.24 -23.83 11.54
N SER A 42 -10.49 -23.99 10.25
CA SER A 42 -9.81 -23.20 9.21
C SER A 42 -10.23 -21.74 9.39
N GLN A 43 -9.45 -20.96 10.12
CA GLN A 43 -9.72 -19.55 10.34
C GLN A 43 -9.47 -18.78 9.04
N GLN A 44 -10.49 -18.66 8.20
CA GLN A 44 -10.49 -17.73 7.09
C GLN A 44 -10.60 -16.32 7.69
N VAL A 45 -9.45 -15.67 7.89
CA VAL A 45 -9.35 -14.36 8.53
C VAL A 45 -9.19 -13.29 7.46
N ILE A 46 -9.87 -12.15 7.62
CA ILE A 46 -9.65 -10.97 6.76
C ILE A 46 -8.18 -10.53 6.91
N PRO A 47 -7.39 -10.49 5.82
CA PRO A 47 -5.99 -10.06 5.86
C PRO A 47 -5.86 -8.64 6.40
N GLN A 48 -4.91 -8.42 7.30
CA GLN A 48 -4.61 -7.08 7.84
C GLN A 48 -3.77 -6.23 6.88
N VAL A 49 -3.00 -6.89 6.02
CA VAL A 49 -2.10 -6.24 5.05
C VAL A 49 -2.67 -6.46 3.65
N HIS A 50 -2.55 -5.45 2.81
CA HIS A 50 -2.94 -5.53 1.41
C HIS A 50 -2.07 -6.55 0.64
N PRO A 51 -2.61 -7.21 -0.40
CA PRO A 51 -1.82 -8.18 -1.18
C PRO A 51 -0.59 -7.54 -1.84
N GLY A 52 -0.70 -6.26 -2.23
CA GLY A 52 0.35 -5.49 -2.91
C GLY A 52 0.35 -5.71 -4.43
N GLU A 53 1.22 -4.97 -5.11
CA GLU A 53 1.47 -5.04 -6.56
C GLU A 53 2.95 -5.33 -6.80
N ALA A 54 3.28 -6.05 -7.87
CA ALA A 54 4.67 -6.33 -8.23
C ALA A 54 5.26 -5.15 -9.00
N VAL A 55 5.60 -4.08 -8.29
CA VAL A 55 6.04 -2.81 -8.89
C VAL A 55 7.53 -2.88 -9.19
N PHE A 56 8.33 -3.27 -8.19
CA PHE A 56 9.78 -3.40 -8.32
C PHE A 56 10.17 -4.87 -8.45
N LEU A 57 10.98 -5.17 -9.48
CA LEU A 57 11.65 -6.45 -9.59
C LEU A 57 13.02 -6.40 -8.91
N PRO A 58 13.44 -7.46 -8.19
CA PRO A 58 14.78 -7.52 -7.63
C PRO A 58 15.86 -7.34 -8.71
N THR A 59 16.56 -6.20 -8.68
CA THR A 59 17.67 -5.92 -9.57
C THR A 59 18.96 -6.49 -8.99
N CYS A 60 19.58 -7.43 -9.71
CA CYS A 60 20.84 -8.05 -9.25
C CYS A 60 22.06 -7.10 -9.38
N HIS A 61 22.00 -6.09 -10.25
CA HIS A 61 23.09 -5.14 -10.47
C HIS A 61 22.55 -3.72 -10.73
N PRO A 62 23.13 -2.68 -10.09
CA PRO A 62 22.79 -1.30 -10.39
C PRO A 62 23.17 -0.98 -11.84
N GLN A 63 22.33 -0.20 -12.53
CA GLN A 63 22.67 0.25 -13.88
C GLN A 63 23.92 1.14 -13.84
N PRO A 64 24.84 0.98 -14.83
CA PRO A 64 26.03 1.82 -14.89
C PRO A 64 25.63 3.25 -15.29
N HIS A 65 25.48 4.12 -14.30
CA HIS A 65 25.28 5.55 -14.52
C HIS A 65 26.63 6.26 -14.64
N VAL A 66 26.89 6.81 -15.82
CA VAL A 66 28.12 7.55 -16.14
C VAL A 66 27.82 9.04 -16.08
N LEU A 67 28.67 9.80 -15.38
CA LEU A 67 28.61 11.26 -15.37
C LEU A 67 28.89 11.80 -16.78
N ASP A 68 27.91 12.50 -17.38
CA ASP A 68 28.13 13.19 -18.65
C ASP A 68 29.02 14.41 -18.45
N CYS A 69 30.29 14.25 -18.79
CA CYS A 69 31.30 15.31 -18.71
C CYS A 69 31.48 16.07 -20.03
N SER A 70 30.71 15.75 -21.09
CA SER A 70 30.97 16.24 -22.45
C SER A 70 30.92 17.76 -22.60
N GLN A 71 30.12 18.43 -21.77
CA GLN A 71 29.94 19.89 -21.78
C GLN A 71 30.60 20.61 -20.59
N LEU A 72 31.27 19.87 -19.70
CA LEU A 72 31.85 20.43 -18.48
C LEU A 72 33.27 20.93 -18.71
N LYS A 73 33.55 22.17 -18.29
CA LYS A 73 34.90 22.75 -18.27
C LYS A 73 35.43 22.77 -16.84
N PRO A 74 36.58 22.15 -16.56
CA PRO A 74 37.12 22.13 -15.21
C PRO A 74 37.58 23.53 -14.78
N CYS A 75 37.18 23.94 -13.57
CA CYS A 75 37.58 25.20 -12.95
C CYS A 75 38.82 25.05 -12.06
N SER A 76 39.26 23.81 -11.79
CA SER A 76 40.48 23.52 -11.04
C SER A 76 41.18 22.26 -11.57
N TYR A 77 42.46 22.08 -11.22
CA TYR A 77 43.21 20.87 -11.57
C TYR A 77 42.58 19.60 -10.98
N LEU A 78 42.12 19.67 -9.72
CA LEU A 78 41.49 18.54 -9.03
C LEU A 78 40.14 18.17 -9.69
N GLU A 79 39.38 19.17 -10.10
CA GLU A 79 38.16 18.97 -10.89
C GLU A 79 38.45 18.39 -12.27
N GLY A 80 39.52 18.85 -12.94
CA GLY A 80 39.99 18.26 -14.19
C GLY A 80 40.35 16.78 -14.06
N LEU A 81 40.99 16.39 -12.95
CA LEU A 81 41.25 14.98 -12.64
C LEU A 81 39.95 14.20 -12.45
N PHE A 82 38.98 14.75 -11.71
CA PHE A 82 37.68 14.11 -11.50
C PHE A 82 36.92 13.89 -12.82
N LEU A 83 36.78 14.92 -13.65
CA LEU A 83 36.01 14.86 -14.90
C LEU A 83 36.65 13.94 -15.95
N SER A 84 37.98 13.77 -15.92
CA SER A 84 38.71 12.86 -16.82
C SER A 84 38.89 11.44 -16.28
N SER A 85 38.47 11.19 -15.03
CA SER A 85 38.62 9.89 -14.37
C SER A 85 37.58 8.86 -14.82
N PRO A 86 37.90 7.55 -14.83
CA PRO A 86 36.92 6.49 -15.06
C PRO A 86 35.88 6.42 -13.91
N PRO A 87 34.68 5.83 -14.14
CA PRO A 87 33.59 5.84 -13.15
C PRO A 87 33.96 5.31 -11.76
N ALA A 88 34.79 4.26 -11.67
CA ALA A 88 35.24 3.73 -10.38
C ALA A 88 36.07 4.75 -9.57
N GLN A 89 36.88 5.55 -10.26
CA GLN A 89 37.64 6.63 -9.63
C GLN A 89 36.73 7.81 -9.27
N GLN A 90 35.77 8.18 -10.13
CA GLN A 90 34.76 9.20 -9.81
C GLN A 90 33.96 8.85 -8.53
N LEU A 91 33.54 7.60 -8.38
CA LEU A 91 32.90 7.11 -7.15
C LEU A 91 33.83 7.18 -5.94
N SER A 92 35.14 7.00 -6.13
CA SER A 92 36.11 7.16 -5.05
C SER A 92 36.24 8.62 -4.59
N PHE A 93 36.03 9.60 -5.49
CA PHE A 93 35.98 11.02 -5.12
C PHE A 93 34.77 11.30 -4.22
N LEU A 94 33.60 10.75 -4.57
CA LEU A 94 32.38 10.84 -3.76
C LEU A 94 32.62 10.23 -2.37
N ARG A 95 33.04 8.96 -2.30
CA ARG A 95 33.25 8.23 -1.03
C ARG A 95 34.32 8.83 -0.12
N ARG A 96 35.23 9.64 -0.67
CA ARG A 96 36.28 10.33 0.09
C ARG A 96 35.90 11.77 0.47
N GLY A 97 34.68 12.22 0.14
CA GLY A 97 34.22 13.60 0.36
C GLY A 97 34.96 14.66 -0.46
N LEU A 98 35.68 14.26 -1.53
CA LEU A 98 36.44 15.20 -2.36
C LEU A 98 35.53 16.09 -3.20
N LEU A 99 34.33 15.62 -3.52
CA LEU A 99 33.34 16.41 -4.28
C LEU A 99 32.76 17.55 -3.45
N SER A 100 32.57 17.38 -2.14
CA SER A 100 32.17 18.46 -1.25
C SER A 100 33.18 19.61 -1.31
N ASN A 101 34.48 19.30 -1.28
CA ASN A 101 35.53 20.33 -1.40
C ASN A 101 35.56 21.05 -2.75
N LEU A 102 35.07 20.41 -3.82
CA LEU A 102 35.06 20.99 -5.16
C LEU A 102 33.85 21.90 -5.39
N TYR A 103 32.68 21.51 -4.88
CA TYR A 103 31.40 22.06 -5.31
C TYR A 103 30.59 22.74 -4.20
N LEU A 104 30.87 22.47 -2.92
CA LEU A 104 30.20 23.16 -1.81
C LEU A 104 30.66 24.63 -1.77
N HIS A 105 29.75 25.56 -1.48
CA HIS A 105 29.97 27.01 -1.49
C HIS A 105 30.35 27.60 -2.86
N ARG A 106 30.16 26.86 -3.95
CA ARG A 106 30.29 27.40 -5.31
C ARG A 106 28.92 27.75 -5.91
N PRO A 107 28.78 28.92 -6.54
CA PRO A 107 27.54 29.31 -7.18
C PRO A 107 27.19 28.40 -8.37
N ASP A 108 28.19 27.91 -9.12
CA ASP A 108 27.98 27.17 -10.37
C ASP A 108 28.20 25.65 -10.19
N CYS A 109 27.30 24.96 -9.49
CA CYS A 109 27.32 23.50 -9.45
C CYS A 109 26.73 22.98 -10.77
N PRO A 110 27.46 22.14 -11.54
CA PRO A 110 27.00 21.68 -12.83
C PRO A 110 25.80 20.73 -12.68
N VAL A 111 24.73 21.00 -13.43
CA VAL A 111 23.52 20.16 -13.45
C VAL A 111 23.82 18.67 -13.73
N PRO A 112 24.74 18.29 -14.66
CA PRO A 112 25.10 16.89 -14.86
C PRO A 112 25.62 16.17 -13.61
N LEU A 113 26.28 16.90 -12.70
CA LEU A 113 26.71 16.34 -11.42
C LEU A 113 25.53 16.06 -10.50
N LEU A 114 24.57 16.99 -10.42
CA LEU A 114 23.37 16.83 -9.59
C LEU A 114 22.50 15.67 -10.11
N GLN A 115 22.32 15.57 -11.43
CA GLN A 115 21.67 14.44 -12.09
C GLN A 115 22.38 13.12 -11.77
N TRP A 116 23.71 13.08 -11.86
CA TRP A 116 24.49 11.89 -11.53
C TRP A 116 24.34 11.49 -10.05
N LEU A 117 24.41 12.44 -9.12
CA LEU A 117 24.18 12.17 -7.69
C LEU A 117 22.77 11.64 -7.42
N PHE A 118 21.75 12.19 -8.10
CA PHE A 118 20.38 11.71 -8.00
C PHE A 118 20.23 10.27 -8.52
N GLN A 119 20.89 9.93 -9.63
CA GLN A 119 20.92 8.56 -10.14
C GLN A 119 21.64 7.58 -9.19
N LEU A 120 22.69 8.03 -8.49
CA LEU A 120 23.39 7.22 -7.48
C LEU A 120 22.54 6.90 -6.25
N LEU A 121 21.37 7.51 -6.07
CA LEU A 121 20.44 7.10 -5.00
C LEU A 121 19.90 5.68 -5.19
N THR A 122 19.99 5.14 -6.40
CA THR A 122 19.58 3.77 -6.75
C THR A 122 20.65 2.72 -6.48
N TRP A 123 21.84 3.14 -6.05
CA TRP A 123 22.97 2.26 -5.77
C TRP A 123 22.90 1.68 -4.34
N PRO A 124 23.73 0.67 -4.02
CA PRO A 124 23.83 0.12 -2.67
C PRO A 124 23.97 1.20 -1.58
N PRO A 125 23.47 0.94 -0.37
CA PRO A 125 23.31 1.94 0.70
C PRO A 125 24.59 2.71 1.03
N GLU A 126 25.77 2.10 0.86
CA GLU A 126 27.06 2.76 1.09
C GLU A 126 27.34 3.89 0.09
N THR A 127 26.80 3.80 -1.13
CA THR A 127 26.98 4.82 -2.16
C THR A 127 25.80 5.79 -2.20
N SER A 128 24.58 5.30 -2.05
CA SER A 128 23.38 6.15 -2.07
C SER A 128 23.31 7.08 -0.85
N SER A 129 23.80 6.67 0.33
CA SER A 129 23.90 7.55 1.51
C SER A 129 24.86 8.73 1.28
N GLU A 130 26.05 8.48 0.72
CA GLU A 130 27.04 9.53 0.42
C GLU A 130 26.54 10.46 -0.70
N ALA A 131 25.93 9.88 -1.74
CA ALA A 131 25.32 10.65 -2.82
C ALA A 131 24.18 11.54 -2.32
N PHE A 132 23.30 11.01 -1.47
CA PHE A 132 22.21 11.76 -0.85
C PHE A 132 22.73 12.90 0.01
N GLY A 133 23.71 12.64 0.89
CA GLY A 133 24.30 13.66 1.76
C GLY A 133 24.87 14.82 0.96
N LEU A 134 25.70 14.53 -0.05
CA LEU A 134 26.27 15.57 -0.90
C LEU A 134 25.20 16.31 -1.71
N LEU A 135 24.24 15.60 -2.30
CA LEU A 135 23.15 16.22 -3.06
C LEU A 135 22.31 17.16 -2.19
N TRP A 136 22.02 16.74 -0.96
CA TRP A 136 21.31 17.55 0.03
C TRP A 136 22.10 18.80 0.42
N ASP A 137 23.40 18.66 0.71
CA ASP A 137 24.26 19.78 1.09
C ASP A 137 24.40 20.79 -0.04
N LEU A 138 24.60 20.34 -1.28
CA LEU A 138 24.70 21.22 -2.46
C LEU A 138 23.40 21.97 -2.75
N SER A 139 22.24 21.33 -2.51
CA SER A 139 20.94 21.96 -2.69
C SER A 139 20.61 22.94 -1.57
N THR A 140 20.90 22.60 -0.32
CA THR A 140 20.61 23.48 0.84
C THR A 140 21.55 24.67 0.92
N ASP A 141 22.84 24.51 0.59
CA ASP A 141 23.83 25.60 0.54
C ASP A 141 23.35 26.75 -0.35
N ARG A 142 22.69 26.44 -1.49
CA ARG A 142 22.13 27.42 -2.42
C ARG A 142 20.96 28.21 -1.83
N LEU A 143 20.15 27.60 -0.98
CA LEU A 143 18.97 28.26 -0.37
C LEU A 143 19.37 29.32 0.65
N PHE A 144 20.57 29.23 1.23
CA PHE A 144 21.05 30.17 2.25
C PHE A 144 21.99 31.25 1.71
N HIS A 145 22.35 31.24 0.42
CA HIS A 145 23.12 32.32 -0.18
C HIS A 145 22.22 33.56 -0.39
N PRO A 146 22.73 34.78 -0.12
CA PRO A 146 21.96 36.01 -0.33
C PRO A 146 21.57 36.11 -1.82
N PRO A 147 20.35 36.57 -2.14
CA PRO A 147 19.89 36.68 -3.52
C PRO A 147 20.84 37.60 -4.30
N GLY A 148 21.65 36.99 -5.17
CA GLY A 148 22.37 37.70 -6.22
C GLY A 148 21.40 38.15 -7.31
N GLU A 149 21.82 39.06 -8.18
CA GLU A 149 21.00 39.62 -9.26
C GLU A 149 20.55 38.59 -10.33
N GLU A 150 21.01 37.33 -10.25
CA GLU A 150 20.56 36.22 -11.09
C GLU A 150 19.77 35.20 -10.26
N ASP A 151 18.50 35.00 -10.63
CA ASP A 151 17.55 34.00 -10.09
C ASP A 151 18.12 32.57 -10.16
N THR A 152 19.05 32.25 -9.28
CA THR A 152 19.65 30.93 -9.17
C THR A 152 18.71 30.03 -8.39
N HIS A 153 17.71 29.53 -9.11
CA HIS A 153 16.77 28.55 -8.60
C HIS A 153 17.48 27.22 -8.35
N MET A 154 17.04 26.51 -7.31
CA MET A 154 17.54 25.18 -6.99
C MET A 154 17.22 24.22 -8.14
N TRP A 155 18.17 23.35 -8.49
CA TRP A 155 17.88 22.29 -9.46
C TRP A 155 16.87 21.29 -8.86
N CYS A 156 15.83 20.99 -9.63
CA CYS A 156 14.83 19.97 -9.32
C CYS A 156 14.81 18.94 -10.46
N PRO A 157 14.76 17.64 -10.15
CA PRO A 157 14.66 16.60 -11.18
C PRO A 157 13.30 16.67 -11.86
N THR A 158 13.29 16.51 -13.18
CA THR A 158 12.09 16.39 -14.00
C THR A 158 11.35 15.08 -13.72
N LEU A 159 10.05 15.01 -14.05
CA LEU A 159 9.29 13.76 -13.92
C LEU A 159 9.94 12.59 -14.69
N GLN A 160 10.54 12.87 -15.85
CA GLN A 160 11.24 11.86 -16.64
C GLN A 160 12.46 11.30 -15.90
N GLU A 161 13.30 12.16 -15.33
CA GLU A 161 14.47 11.73 -14.55
C GLU A 161 14.06 10.93 -13.31
N ILE A 162 12.94 11.28 -12.67
CA ILE A 162 12.38 10.52 -11.54
C ILE A 162 11.91 9.14 -12.02
N MET A 163 11.22 9.06 -13.16
CA MET A 163 10.78 7.78 -13.74
C MET A 163 11.98 6.89 -14.10
N GLU A 164 13.06 7.46 -14.63
CA GLU A 164 14.30 6.73 -14.92
C GLU A 164 14.94 6.17 -13.64
N VAL A 165 15.00 6.96 -12.56
CA VAL A 165 15.48 6.49 -11.25
C VAL A 165 14.63 5.33 -10.71
N PHE A 166 13.31 5.38 -10.86
CA PHE A 166 12.43 4.28 -10.46
C PHE A 166 12.66 3.04 -11.32
N GLN A 167 12.88 3.20 -12.64
CA GLN A 167 13.23 2.10 -13.53
C GLN A 167 14.57 1.46 -13.17
N SER A 168 15.57 2.25 -12.78
CA SER A 168 16.86 1.75 -12.28
C SER A 168 16.72 0.92 -10.99
N LEU A 169 15.73 1.25 -10.14
CA LEU A 169 15.33 0.45 -8.98
C LEU A 169 14.53 -0.81 -9.34
N GLY A 170 14.21 -1.02 -10.62
CA GLY A 170 13.47 -2.19 -11.10
C GLY A 170 11.97 -1.97 -11.30
N ALA A 171 11.49 -0.72 -11.33
CA ALA A 171 10.08 -0.43 -11.59
C ALA A 171 9.65 -0.88 -12.99
N GLN A 172 8.55 -1.63 -13.06
CA GLN A 172 7.96 -2.02 -14.34
C GLN A 172 7.13 -0.89 -14.95
N SER A 173 7.39 -0.55 -16.22
CA SER A 173 6.52 0.37 -16.95
C SER A 173 5.34 -0.40 -17.57
N PRO A 174 4.08 0.02 -17.34
CA PRO A 174 2.93 -0.58 -18.02
C PRO A 174 2.95 -0.37 -19.54
N ALA A 175 3.72 0.60 -20.05
CA ALA A 175 3.84 0.87 -21.49
C ALA A 175 4.58 -0.22 -22.29
N LEU A 176 5.28 -1.14 -21.62
CA LEU A 176 6.02 -2.24 -22.28
C LEU A 176 5.23 -3.56 -22.32
N TYR A 177 4.02 -3.59 -21.76
CA TYR A 177 3.13 -4.75 -21.83
C TYR A 177 1.73 -4.30 -22.25
N PRO A 178 1.26 -4.63 -23.47
CA PRO A 178 -0.14 -4.38 -23.79
C PRO A 178 -1.02 -5.22 -22.86
N ALA A 179 -2.12 -4.62 -22.41
CA ALA A 179 -3.20 -5.23 -21.66
C ALA A 179 -3.74 -6.47 -22.40
N GLY A 180 -3.09 -7.61 -22.18
CA GLY A 180 -3.56 -8.92 -22.57
C GLY A 180 -4.35 -9.52 -21.40
N PRO A 181 -5.41 -10.30 -21.67
CA PRO A 181 -6.20 -10.91 -20.63
C PRO A 181 -5.32 -11.84 -19.80
N HIS A 182 -5.15 -11.54 -18.51
CA HIS A 182 -4.46 -12.39 -17.56
C HIS A 182 -5.11 -13.78 -17.55
N PRO A 183 -4.38 -14.87 -17.85
CA PRO A 183 -4.86 -16.19 -17.54
C PRO A 183 -4.62 -16.44 -16.05
N HIS A 184 -5.68 -16.33 -15.26
CA HIS A 184 -5.76 -17.08 -14.02
C HIS A 184 -5.63 -18.57 -14.34
N GLY A 185 -4.53 -19.20 -13.90
CA GLY A 185 -4.36 -20.64 -14.02
C GLY A 185 -2.90 -21.04 -14.16
N GLY A 186 -2.35 -21.64 -13.12
CA GLY A 186 -0.93 -21.93 -13.00
C GLY A 186 -0.36 -22.76 -14.15
N ARG A 187 0.71 -22.22 -14.76
CA ARG A 187 1.82 -23.02 -15.26
C ARG A 187 3.05 -22.13 -15.34
N VAL A 188 3.72 -21.97 -14.19
CA VAL A 188 5.11 -21.53 -14.14
C VAL A 188 5.90 -22.51 -15.01
N LEU A 189 6.30 -22.06 -16.18
CA LEU A 189 7.30 -22.76 -16.98
C LEU A 189 8.61 -22.63 -16.20
N LYS A 190 8.86 -23.60 -15.32
CA LYS A 190 10.15 -23.79 -14.64
C LYS A 190 11.22 -23.92 -15.72
N SER A 191 11.86 -22.82 -16.08
CA SER A 191 13.15 -22.86 -16.74
C SER A 191 14.12 -23.52 -15.78
N LYS A 192 14.66 -24.64 -16.21
CA LYS A 192 15.39 -25.60 -15.41
C LYS A 192 16.84 -25.15 -15.30
N VAL A 193 17.11 -24.07 -14.55
CA VAL A 193 18.47 -23.72 -14.12
C VAL A 193 18.40 -23.26 -12.66
N SER A 194 19.01 -24.09 -11.79
CA SER A 194 19.36 -23.85 -10.38
C SER A 194 18.25 -23.56 -9.37
N LEU A 195 17.77 -24.64 -8.75
CA LEU A 195 17.10 -24.67 -7.44
C LEU A 195 18.17 -24.61 -6.33
N SER A 196 18.29 -23.48 -5.63
CA SER A 196 18.70 -23.33 -4.20
C SER A 196 19.26 -21.92 -3.92
N TRP A 197 18.41 -20.92 -3.76
CA TRP A 197 18.75 -19.64 -3.13
C TRP A 197 17.49 -19.21 -2.36
N ASP A 198 17.26 -19.85 -1.21
CA ASP A 198 17.39 -19.28 0.14
C ASP A 198 16.56 -18.00 0.36
N GLU A 199 15.47 -18.16 1.11
CA GLU A 199 14.61 -17.11 1.71
C GLU A 199 15.38 -16.13 2.61
N GLN A 200 16.70 -16.31 2.76
CA GLN A 200 17.60 -15.50 3.57
C GLN A 200 18.11 -14.21 2.87
N GLN A 201 17.97 -14.07 1.55
CA GLN A 201 18.51 -12.93 0.78
C GLN A 201 17.49 -11.84 0.40
N THR A 202 16.19 -12.06 0.62
CA THR A 202 15.12 -11.13 0.21
C THR A 202 14.99 -9.92 1.15
N ALA A 203 15.08 -10.12 2.47
CA ALA A 203 14.96 -9.03 3.45
C ALA A 203 16.06 -7.93 3.32
N PRO A 204 17.33 -8.25 3.04
CA PRO A 204 18.35 -7.23 2.75
C PRO A 204 18.03 -6.35 1.53
N GLN A 205 17.37 -6.91 0.50
CA GLN A 205 17.04 -6.18 -0.73
C GLN A 205 15.83 -5.26 -0.53
N GLU A 206 14.81 -5.70 0.20
CA GLU A 206 13.64 -4.87 0.56
C GLU A 206 14.06 -3.64 1.39
N MET A 207 14.95 -3.84 2.37
CA MET A 207 15.49 -2.73 3.17
C MET A 207 16.35 -1.77 2.32
N ALA A 208 17.13 -2.28 1.36
CA ALA A 208 17.91 -1.42 0.47
C ALA A 208 17.00 -0.57 -0.44
N LEU A 209 15.94 -1.17 -1.00
CA LEU A 209 14.94 -0.46 -1.80
C LEU A 209 14.22 0.62 -0.98
N ASP A 210 13.81 0.29 0.25
CA ASP A 210 13.18 1.24 1.19
C ASP A 210 14.08 2.43 1.50
N VAL A 211 15.37 2.18 1.77
CA VAL A 211 16.36 3.24 2.00
C VAL A 211 16.53 4.13 0.77
N SER A 212 16.66 3.55 -0.43
CA SER A 212 16.75 4.33 -1.68
C SER A 212 15.51 5.18 -1.93
N LEU A 213 14.31 4.61 -1.77
CA LEU A 213 13.05 5.35 -1.92
C LEU A 213 12.90 6.44 -0.86
N SER A 214 13.36 6.20 0.38
CA SER A 214 13.40 7.20 1.45
C SER A 214 14.27 8.40 1.05
N TYR A 215 15.48 8.17 0.52
CA TYR A 215 16.35 9.25 0.04
C TYR A 215 15.72 10.04 -1.11
N ILE A 216 15.13 9.33 -2.08
CA ILE A 216 14.44 9.97 -3.21
C ILE A 216 13.27 10.83 -2.68
N CYS A 217 12.42 10.27 -1.81
CA CYS A 217 11.28 11.00 -1.25
C CYS A 217 11.71 12.24 -0.46
N LYS A 218 12.75 12.13 0.36
CA LYS A 218 13.31 13.27 1.11
C LYS A 218 13.84 14.36 0.19
N PHE A 219 14.60 13.99 -0.84
CA PHE A 219 15.14 14.96 -1.77
C PHE A 219 14.03 15.65 -2.59
N LEU A 220 13.04 14.90 -3.06
CA LEU A 220 11.88 15.47 -3.75
C LEU A 220 11.04 16.38 -2.82
N THR A 221 10.98 16.06 -1.53
CA THR A 221 10.33 16.92 -0.53
C THR A 221 11.08 18.25 -0.41
N LEU A 222 12.42 18.22 -0.36
CA LEU A 222 13.23 19.43 -0.39
C LEU A 222 12.97 20.25 -1.66
N CYS A 223 12.91 19.60 -2.82
CA CYS A 223 12.57 20.22 -4.11
C CYS A 223 11.22 20.94 -4.07
N ALA A 224 10.18 20.24 -3.63
CA ALA A 224 8.83 20.78 -3.56
C ALA A 224 8.66 21.89 -2.51
N LEU A 225 9.46 21.90 -1.44
CA LEU A 225 9.48 22.99 -0.44
C LEU A 225 10.23 24.22 -0.93
N ALA A 226 11.42 24.02 -1.51
CA ALA A 226 12.29 25.09 -1.96
C ALA A 226 11.72 25.82 -3.18
N GLN A 227 11.08 25.08 -4.09
CA GLN A 227 10.53 25.64 -5.32
C GLN A 227 9.16 25.00 -5.66
N PRO A 228 8.06 25.45 -5.03
CA PRO A 228 6.72 24.89 -5.22
C PRO A 228 6.22 24.91 -6.67
N VAL A 229 6.72 25.85 -7.49
CA VAL A 229 6.35 26.04 -8.90
C VAL A 229 7.28 25.30 -9.87
N ALA A 230 8.25 24.50 -9.37
CA ALA A 230 9.16 23.72 -10.22
C ALA A 230 8.44 22.68 -11.07
N TYR A 231 7.28 22.20 -10.60
CA TYR A 231 6.49 21.17 -11.25
C TYR A 231 5.18 21.75 -11.77
N THR A 232 4.84 21.39 -13.01
CA THR A 232 3.49 21.60 -13.55
C THR A 232 2.48 20.68 -12.85
N ASP A 233 1.20 21.05 -12.84
CA ASP A 233 0.14 20.20 -12.29
C ASP A 233 0.14 18.80 -12.91
N ASP A 234 0.40 18.66 -14.21
CA ASP A 234 0.46 17.35 -14.88
C ASP A 234 1.64 16.52 -14.38
N SER A 235 2.81 17.14 -14.17
CA SER A 235 3.95 16.46 -13.57
C SER A 235 3.73 16.09 -12.11
N LEU A 236 3.02 16.91 -11.34
CA LEU A 236 2.65 16.61 -9.94
C LEU A 236 1.71 15.39 -9.89
N LEU A 237 0.72 15.33 -10.79
CA LEU A 237 -0.21 14.22 -10.88
C LEU A 237 0.50 12.91 -11.26
N GLY A 238 1.35 12.95 -12.29
CA GLY A 238 2.15 11.80 -12.69
C GLY A 238 3.11 11.34 -11.59
N LEU A 239 3.71 12.27 -10.85
CA LEU A 239 4.57 11.94 -9.72
C LEU A 239 3.78 11.28 -8.57
N MET A 240 2.61 11.82 -8.21
CA MET A 240 1.75 11.22 -7.18
C MET A 240 1.29 9.82 -7.59
N GLU A 241 0.94 9.60 -8.85
CA GLU A 241 0.58 8.28 -9.37
C GLU A 241 1.75 7.28 -9.24
N LEU A 242 2.95 7.68 -9.68
CA LEU A 242 4.16 6.87 -9.58
C LEU A 242 4.50 6.50 -8.12
N LEU A 243 4.40 7.47 -7.22
CA LEU A 243 4.64 7.30 -5.78
C LEU A 243 3.59 6.38 -5.14
N CYS A 244 2.32 6.51 -5.54
CA CYS A 244 1.26 5.63 -5.08
C CYS A 244 1.43 4.19 -5.57
N GLN A 245 1.85 4.00 -6.83
CA GLN A 245 2.21 2.69 -7.38
C GLN A 245 3.35 2.06 -6.57
N ALA A 246 4.45 2.79 -6.36
CA ALA A 246 5.56 2.32 -5.51
C ALA A 246 5.12 1.99 -4.07
N GLY A 247 4.21 2.78 -3.51
CA GLY A 247 3.63 2.55 -2.20
C GLY A 247 2.79 1.25 -2.08
N LEU A 248 2.43 0.62 -3.20
CA LEU A 248 1.74 -0.68 -3.20
C LEU A 248 2.65 -1.87 -3.36
N ASP A 249 3.96 -1.68 -3.53
CA ASP A 249 4.89 -2.77 -3.77
C ASP A 249 4.79 -3.87 -2.69
N VAL A 250 4.79 -5.14 -3.13
CA VAL A 250 4.65 -6.29 -2.22
C VAL A 250 5.80 -6.35 -1.20
N GLY A 251 7.02 -5.96 -1.58
CA GLY A 251 8.19 -5.95 -0.71
C GLY A 251 8.17 -4.83 0.33
N LEU A 252 7.47 -3.72 0.04
CA LEU A 252 7.44 -2.53 0.90
C LEU A 252 6.20 -2.47 1.83
N ARG A 253 5.24 -3.39 1.67
CA ARG A 253 3.94 -3.32 2.36
C ARG A 253 3.99 -3.33 3.90
N LEU A 254 5.07 -3.87 4.49
CA LEU A 254 5.27 -3.94 5.94
C LEU A 254 6.14 -2.79 6.49
N LEU A 255 6.76 -2.01 5.61
CA LEU A 255 7.71 -0.96 5.98
C LEU A 255 7.00 0.38 6.22
N PRO A 256 7.59 1.26 7.07
CA PRO A 256 7.00 2.56 7.36
C PRO A 256 7.04 3.46 6.13
N LYS A 257 5.90 4.05 5.77
CA LYS A 257 5.76 4.86 4.56
C LYS A 257 5.89 6.37 4.82
N THR A 258 6.49 6.78 5.94
CA THR A 258 6.43 8.17 6.43
C THR A 258 6.95 9.20 5.44
N ASP A 259 8.12 8.95 4.83
CA ASP A 259 8.73 9.88 3.87
C ASP A 259 7.87 10.01 2.59
N LEU A 260 7.28 8.90 2.15
CA LEU A 260 6.33 8.86 1.03
C LEU A 260 5.07 9.66 1.35
N GLN A 261 4.48 9.46 2.53
CA GLN A 261 3.26 10.16 2.95
C GLN A 261 3.49 11.67 3.09
N GLN A 262 4.64 12.08 3.61
CA GLN A 262 5.03 13.48 3.72
C GLN A 262 5.18 14.13 2.34
N LEU A 263 5.86 13.46 1.40
CA LEU A 263 5.99 13.96 0.04
C LEU A 263 4.61 14.09 -0.63
N LEU A 264 3.77 13.06 -0.57
CA LEU A 264 2.43 13.09 -1.16
C LEU A 264 1.59 14.27 -0.63
N LEU A 265 1.64 14.53 0.68
CA LEU A 265 0.93 15.66 1.29
C LEU A 265 1.40 17.00 0.71
N LEU A 266 2.71 17.19 0.58
CA LEU A 266 3.29 18.42 0.04
C LEU A 266 2.96 18.60 -1.45
N LEU A 267 3.02 17.53 -2.23
CA LEU A 267 2.67 17.57 -3.66
C LEU A 267 1.21 17.98 -3.87
N LEU A 268 0.29 17.52 -3.01
CA LEU A 268 -1.12 17.93 -3.06
C LEU A 268 -1.30 19.43 -2.84
N GLU A 269 -0.55 20.03 -1.92
CA GLU A 269 -0.63 21.46 -1.65
C GLU A 269 -0.03 22.32 -2.78
N ASN A 270 0.90 21.77 -3.55
CA ASN A 270 1.53 22.47 -4.67
C ASN A 270 0.67 22.50 -5.96
N VAL A 271 -0.41 21.72 -6.04
CA VAL A 271 -1.33 21.73 -7.20
C VAL A 271 -2.05 23.08 -7.31
N GLN A 272 -2.06 23.68 -8.50
CA GLN A 272 -2.70 24.99 -8.71
C GLN A 272 -4.19 24.82 -9.02
N GLU A 273 -4.56 24.02 -10.03
CA GLU A 273 -5.96 23.82 -10.45
C GLU A 273 -6.67 22.68 -9.69
N TRP A 274 -6.67 22.75 -8.35
CA TRP A 274 -7.09 21.64 -7.49
C TRP A 274 -8.43 20.98 -7.86
N PRO A 275 -9.57 21.67 -8.05
CA PRO A 275 -10.84 20.99 -8.32
C PRO A 275 -10.86 20.16 -9.62
N ARG A 276 -10.17 20.62 -10.67
CA ARG A 276 -10.07 19.85 -11.93
C ARG A 276 -9.10 18.67 -11.77
N LYS A 277 -7.97 18.93 -11.13
CA LYS A 277 -6.89 17.95 -10.95
C LYS A 277 -7.25 16.85 -9.95
N LEU A 278 -8.05 17.14 -8.94
CA LEU A 278 -8.61 16.16 -8.01
C LEU A 278 -9.35 15.05 -8.75
N ARG A 279 -10.20 15.39 -9.73
CA ARG A 279 -10.90 14.39 -10.53
C ARG A 279 -9.95 13.51 -11.35
N GLN A 280 -8.97 14.12 -12.00
CA GLN A 280 -7.97 13.40 -12.79
C GLN A 280 -7.16 12.43 -11.91
N LEU A 281 -6.70 12.91 -10.75
CA LEU A 281 -5.94 12.12 -9.80
C LEU A 281 -6.77 10.96 -9.23
N CYS A 282 -8.02 11.19 -8.81
CA CYS A 282 -8.90 10.12 -8.33
C CYS A 282 -9.10 9.02 -9.38
N CYS A 283 -9.31 9.39 -10.65
CA CYS A 283 -9.44 8.42 -11.73
C CYS A 283 -8.15 7.61 -11.92
N ALA A 284 -6.99 8.28 -12.01
CA ALA A 284 -5.70 7.62 -12.17
C ALA A 284 -5.41 6.65 -11.01
N LEU A 285 -5.57 7.09 -9.77
CA LEU A 285 -5.34 6.26 -8.58
C LEU A 285 -6.32 5.09 -8.47
N SER A 286 -7.55 5.25 -8.93
CA SER A 286 -8.54 4.16 -8.97
C SER A 286 -8.21 3.06 -9.98
N SER A 287 -7.39 3.37 -10.99
CA SER A 287 -6.89 2.41 -11.99
C SER A 287 -5.52 1.80 -11.65
N VAL A 288 -4.88 2.20 -10.54
CA VAL A 288 -3.57 1.67 -10.15
C VAL A 288 -3.62 0.18 -9.79
N SER A 289 -4.76 -0.31 -9.27
CA SER A 289 -4.95 -1.72 -8.93
C SER A 289 -6.40 -2.14 -9.08
N ASP A 290 -6.64 -3.38 -9.52
CA ASP A 290 -7.98 -3.97 -9.54
C ASP A 290 -8.41 -4.52 -8.17
N HIS A 291 -7.47 -4.63 -7.21
CA HIS A 291 -7.74 -5.24 -5.92
C HIS A 291 -8.25 -4.23 -4.89
N HIS A 292 -9.47 -4.41 -4.39
CA HIS A 292 -10.12 -3.51 -3.43
C HIS A 292 -9.27 -3.17 -2.18
N HIS A 293 -8.50 -4.12 -1.64
CA HIS A 293 -7.62 -3.85 -0.48
C HIS A 293 -6.38 -3.03 -0.84
N ASN A 294 -5.85 -3.14 -2.06
CA ASN A 294 -4.76 -2.28 -2.52
C ASN A 294 -5.27 -0.85 -2.70
N LEU A 295 -6.46 -0.67 -3.28
CA LEU A 295 -7.11 0.65 -3.39
C LEU A 295 -7.42 1.28 -2.02
N LEU A 296 -7.84 0.47 -1.03
CA LEU A 296 -7.95 0.94 0.35
C LEU A 296 -6.60 1.36 0.93
N ALA A 297 -5.53 0.60 0.68
CA ALA A 297 -4.19 0.97 1.12
C ALA A 297 -3.72 2.29 0.47
N LEU A 298 -4.06 2.55 -0.80
CA LEU A 298 -3.79 3.83 -1.47
C LEU A 298 -4.47 5.00 -0.76
N VAL A 299 -5.75 4.88 -0.42
CA VAL A 299 -6.46 5.92 0.36
C VAL A 299 -5.76 6.17 1.70
N GLN A 300 -5.27 5.11 2.34
CA GLN A 300 -4.55 5.18 3.62
C GLN A 300 -3.14 5.78 3.50
N LEU A 301 -2.55 5.86 2.29
CA LEU A 301 -1.28 6.56 2.08
C LEU A 301 -1.42 8.06 2.37
N PHE A 302 -2.57 8.67 2.08
CA PHE A 302 -2.76 10.10 2.30
C PHE A 302 -3.17 10.36 3.76
N PRO A 303 -2.39 11.07 4.59
CA PRO A 303 -2.79 11.33 5.98
C PRO A 303 -3.84 12.44 6.08
N ASP A 304 -4.75 12.37 7.06
CA ASP A 304 -5.78 13.39 7.31
C ASP A 304 -5.19 14.60 8.07
N LEU A 305 -4.36 15.38 7.37
CA LEU A 305 -3.67 16.55 7.95
C LEU A 305 -4.09 17.87 7.28
N THR A 306 -4.50 17.83 6.02
CA THR A 306 -4.84 19.01 5.20
C THR A 306 -6.22 18.86 4.57
N ALA A 307 -6.88 19.98 4.25
CA ALA A 307 -8.16 19.97 3.56
C ALA A 307 -8.10 19.25 2.19
N ARG A 308 -7.04 19.44 1.40
CA ARG A 308 -6.88 18.77 0.09
C ARG A 308 -6.73 17.26 0.23
N SER A 309 -5.94 16.80 1.19
CA SER A 309 -5.85 15.37 1.52
C SER A 309 -7.21 14.79 1.94
N ARG A 310 -8.00 15.48 2.77
CA ARG A 310 -9.37 15.06 3.13
C ARG A 310 -10.27 14.94 1.91
N GLN A 311 -10.28 15.95 1.05
CA GLN A 311 -11.05 15.95 -0.19
C GLN A 311 -10.64 14.77 -1.10
N LEU A 312 -9.33 14.53 -1.28
CA LEU A 312 -8.83 13.39 -2.03
C LEU A 312 -9.29 12.06 -1.43
N ARG A 313 -9.09 11.86 -0.12
CA ARG A 313 -9.46 10.63 0.59
C ARG A 313 -10.96 10.35 0.46
N SER A 314 -11.80 11.36 0.65
CA SER A 314 -13.26 11.23 0.51
C SER A 314 -13.65 10.87 -0.92
N GLN A 315 -13.19 11.65 -1.91
CA GLN A 315 -13.55 11.45 -3.31
C GLN A 315 -13.02 10.12 -3.87
N LEU A 316 -11.75 9.80 -3.62
CA LEU A 316 -11.15 8.54 -4.06
C LEU A 316 -11.88 7.35 -3.42
N SER A 317 -12.24 7.43 -2.14
CA SER A 317 -13.01 6.37 -1.47
C SER A 317 -14.36 6.13 -2.14
N LEU A 318 -15.10 7.20 -2.50
CA LEU A 318 -16.37 7.07 -3.22
C LEU A 318 -16.19 6.49 -4.62
N VAL A 319 -15.17 6.93 -5.36
CA VAL A 319 -14.86 6.41 -6.71
C VAL A 319 -14.52 4.92 -6.64
N VAL A 320 -13.70 4.51 -5.68
CA VAL A 320 -13.34 3.10 -5.47
C VAL A 320 -14.57 2.28 -5.08
N ILE A 321 -15.42 2.77 -4.17
CA ILE A 321 -16.65 2.06 -3.79
C ILE A 321 -17.54 1.87 -5.02
N ALA A 322 -17.78 2.94 -5.79
CA ALA A 322 -18.59 2.87 -7.00
C ALA A 322 -17.97 1.94 -8.06
N GLN A 323 -16.64 1.93 -8.22
CA GLN A 323 -15.92 1.03 -9.12
C GLN A 323 -16.13 -0.43 -8.76
N MET A 324 -15.88 -0.78 -7.50
CA MET A 324 -15.96 -2.16 -7.02
C MET A 324 -17.39 -2.71 -7.06
N LEU A 325 -18.39 -1.84 -7.05
CA LEU A 325 -19.82 -2.17 -7.18
C LEU A 325 -20.34 -2.08 -8.63
N GLY A 326 -19.52 -1.66 -9.59
CA GLY A 326 -19.92 -1.50 -11.00
C GLY A 326 -20.91 -0.35 -11.23
N GLN A 327 -20.81 0.75 -10.46
CA GLN A 327 -21.76 1.88 -10.43
C GLN A 327 -21.14 3.24 -10.78
N GLN A 328 -19.95 3.29 -11.39
CA GLN A 328 -19.24 4.57 -11.63
C GLN A 328 -20.04 5.60 -12.46
N GLU A 329 -20.84 5.14 -13.43
CA GLU A 329 -21.61 6.02 -14.32
C GLU A 329 -22.96 6.45 -13.74
N THR A 330 -23.41 5.81 -12.65
CA THR A 330 -24.78 5.95 -12.13
C THR A 330 -24.93 7.06 -11.10
N PHE A 331 -23.85 7.43 -10.40
CA PHE A 331 -23.89 8.34 -9.27
C PHE A 331 -23.18 9.68 -9.55
N PRO A 332 -23.69 10.81 -9.04
CA PRO A 332 -23.02 12.11 -9.13
C PRO A 332 -21.86 12.19 -8.10
N LEU A 333 -20.80 11.41 -8.32
CA LEU A 333 -19.68 11.26 -7.37
C LEU A 333 -18.94 12.57 -7.08
N TRP A 334 -18.96 13.51 -8.02
CA TRP A 334 -18.16 14.74 -7.98
C TRP A 334 -18.84 15.92 -7.27
N GLN A 335 -20.06 15.74 -6.76
CA GLN A 335 -20.79 16.77 -6.04
C GLN A 335 -20.64 16.58 -4.53
N GLU A 336 -19.84 17.44 -3.87
CA GLU A 336 -19.57 17.36 -2.42
C GLU A 336 -20.84 17.30 -1.57
N LYS A 337 -21.85 18.10 -1.91
CA LYS A 337 -23.13 18.17 -1.17
C LYS A 337 -23.95 16.88 -1.22
N THR A 338 -23.71 16.01 -2.21
CA THR A 338 -24.47 14.76 -2.41
C THR A 338 -23.64 13.51 -2.11
N GLN A 339 -22.46 13.67 -1.51
CA GLN A 339 -21.60 12.53 -1.19
C GLN A 339 -22.24 11.56 -0.19
N LEU A 340 -22.81 12.09 0.90
CA LEU A 340 -23.45 11.26 1.94
C LEU A 340 -24.71 10.55 1.41
N SER A 341 -25.52 11.24 0.61
CA SER A 341 -26.70 10.64 -0.01
C SER A 341 -26.32 9.56 -1.02
N SER A 342 -25.28 9.78 -1.84
CA SER A 342 -24.73 8.76 -2.74
C SER A 342 -24.19 7.55 -1.97
N LEU A 343 -23.45 7.80 -0.88
CA LEU A 343 -22.94 6.74 -0.01
C LEU A 343 -24.08 5.90 0.61
N SER A 344 -25.18 6.54 1.00
CA SER A 344 -26.34 5.85 1.56
C SER A 344 -26.94 4.84 0.58
N GLN A 345 -26.97 5.19 -0.70
CA GLN A 345 -27.45 4.31 -1.77
C GLN A 345 -26.44 3.19 -2.05
N LEU A 346 -25.13 3.49 -2.06
CA LEU A 346 -24.08 2.49 -2.25
C LEU A 346 -24.00 1.46 -1.11
N LEU A 347 -24.24 1.87 0.15
CA LEU A 347 -24.29 0.96 1.31
C LEU A 347 -25.30 -0.17 1.12
N SER A 348 -26.41 0.08 0.42
CA SER A 348 -27.42 -0.95 0.15
C SER A 348 -26.89 -2.11 -0.70
N LEU A 349 -25.91 -1.81 -1.57
CA LEU A 349 -25.25 -2.77 -2.48
C LEU A 349 -24.07 -3.49 -1.82
N MET A 350 -23.49 -2.92 -0.77
CA MET A 350 -22.37 -3.49 -0.01
C MET A 350 -22.76 -4.68 0.87
N ARG A 351 -24.04 -5.05 0.91
CA ARG A 351 -24.55 -6.21 1.65
C ARG A 351 -23.78 -7.49 1.24
N PRO A 352 -23.26 -8.29 2.20
CA PRO A 352 -22.47 -9.48 1.87
C PRO A 352 -23.17 -10.49 0.94
N SER A 353 -24.49 -10.66 1.05
CA SER A 353 -25.24 -11.54 0.16
C SER A 353 -25.37 -10.98 -1.26
N SER A 354 -25.56 -9.67 -1.43
CA SER A 354 -25.56 -9.00 -2.74
C SER A 354 -24.19 -9.09 -3.39
N LEU A 355 -23.12 -8.83 -2.63
CA LEU A 355 -21.74 -8.96 -3.11
C LEU A 355 -21.41 -10.39 -3.53
N ARG A 356 -21.90 -11.39 -2.78
CA ARG A 356 -21.71 -12.80 -3.16
C ARG A 356 -22.39 -13.13 -4.49
N GLN A 357 -23.59 -12.61 -4.72
CA GLN A 357 -24.29 -12.77 -6.00
C GLN A 357 -23.52 -12.09 -7.14
N TYR A 358 -23.05 -10.86 -6.90
CA TYR A 358 -22.22 -10.12 -7.85
C TYR A 358 -20.94 -10.87 -8.22
N LEU A 359 -20.17 -11.33 -7.21
CA LEU A 359 -18.95 -12.11 -7.41
C LEU A 359 -19.22 -13.44 -8.11
N SER A 360 -20.36 -14.08 -7.85
CA SER A 360 -20.74 -15.31 -8.57
C SER A 360 -21.11 -15.07 -10.03
N ALA A 361 -21.68 -13.91 -10.36
CA ALA A 361 -22.04 -13.55 -11.72
C ALA A 361 -20.81 -13.14 -12.55
N SER A 362 -19.82 -12.48 -11.92
CA SER A 362 -18.59 -12.04 -12.59
C SER A 362 -17.56 -13.15 -12.80
N SER A 363 -17.63 -14.25 -12.04
CA SER A 363 -16.63 -15.34 -12.13
C SER A 363 -16.89 -16.35 -13.26
N GLY A 364 -18.02 -16.27 -13.99
CA GLY A 364 -18.25 -17.03 -15.23
C GLY A 364 -18.21 -18.56 -15.11
N THR A 365 -18.14 -19.11 -13.89
CA THR A 365 -17.85 -20.52 -13.66
C THR A 365 -19.10 -21.39 -13.79
N SER A 366 -19.02 -22.43 -14.62
CA SER A 366 -19.96 -23.55 -14.70
C SER A 366 -20.21 -24.16 -13.31
N PRO A 367 -21.42 -24.68 -13.01
CA PRO A 367 -21.74 -25.21 -11.68
C PRO A 367 -20.74 -26.28 -11.24
N PRO A 368 -20.18 -26.18 -10.01
CA PRO A 368 -19.23 -27.15 -9.50
C PRO A 368 -19.92 -28.50 -9.21
N CYS A 369 -19.19 -29.58 -9.43
CA CYS A 369 -19.58 -30.95 -9.11
C CYS A 369 -19.97 -31.05 -7.62
N GLN A 370 -21.02 -31.82 -7.28
CA GLN A 370 -21.76 -31.76 -5.99
C GLN A 370 -20.88 -31.79 -4.71
N GLU A 371 -19.70 -32.41 -4.72
CA GLU A 371 -18.81 -32.49 -3.56
C GLU A 371 -17.98 -31.21 -3.29
N GLN A 372 -17.80 -30.33 -4.28
CA GLN A 372 -17.04 -29.07 -4.14
C GLN A 372 -17.91 -27.87 -3.74
N GLN A 373 -19.24 -28.01 -3.78
CA GLN A 373 -20.19 -26.94 -3.49
C GLN A 373 -20.07 -26.32 -2.10
N PRO A 374 -19.86 -27.08 -1.00
CA PRO A 374 -19.77 -26.50 0.35
C PRO A 374 -18.52 -25.63 0.54
N ARG A 375 -17.37 -26.07 0.00
CA ARG A 375 -16.08 -25.35 0.10
C ARG A 375 -16.07 -24.11 -0.80
N ALA A 376 -16.52 -24.22 -2.05
CA ALA A 376 -16.66 -23.08 -2.97
C ALA A 376 -17.61 -22.02 -2.40
N GLY A 377 -18.69 -22.43 -1.73
CA GLY A 377 -19.61 -21.52 -1.07
C GLY A 377 -18.99 -20.75 0.10
N ALA A 378 -18.12 -21.38 0.89
CA ALA A 378 -17.41 -20.74 1.99
C ALA A 378 -16.34 -19.76 1.51
N GLU A 379 -15.61 -20.10 0.43
CA GLU A 379 -14.62 -19.20 -0.18
C GLU A 379 -15.27 -17.95 -0.78
N LEU A 380 -16.41 -18.11 -1.48
CA LEU A 380 -17.17 -16.97 -2.01
C LEU A 380 -17.72 -16.08 -0.90
N ASP A 381 -18.17 -16.67 0.20
CA ASP A 381 -18.60 -15.92 1.40
C ASP A 381 -17.46 -15.11 2.00
N HIS A 382 -16.27 -15.72 2.15
CA HIS A 382 -15.09 -15.03 2.64
C HIS A 382 -14.69 -13.86 1.73
N LYS A 383 -14.65 -14.07 0.40
CA LYS A 383 -14.36 -13.00 -0.58
C LYS A 383 -15.38 -11.86 -0.50
N ALA A 384 -16.67 -12.17 -0.38
CA ALA A 384 -17.72 -11.17 -0.24
C ALA A 384 -17.58 -10.36 1.06
N CYS A 385 -17.30 -11.02 2.19
CA CYS A 385 -17.05 -10.35 3.46
C CYS A 385 -15.77 -9.51 3.43
N TYR A 386 -14.72 -9.97 2.76
CA TYR A 386 -13.47 -9.24 2.61
C TYR A 386 -13.65 -7.98 1.77
N LEU A 387 -14.37 -8.08 0.64
CA LEU A 387 -14.76 -6.92 -0.16
C LEU A 387 -15.61 -5.95 0.67
N CYS A 388 -16.65 -6.45 1.35
CA CYS A 388 -17.49 -5.65 2.24
C CYS A 388 -16.67 -4.90 3.30
N HIS A 389 -15.68 -5.56 3.90
CA HIS A 389 -14.79 -4.96 4.88
C HIS A 389 -13.99 -3.79 4.30
N SER A 390 -13.41 -3.95 3.11
CA SER A 390 -12.70 -2.84 2.46
C SER A 390 -13.63 -1.68 2.11
N LEU A 391 -14.80 -1.98 1.52
CA LEU A 391 -15.78 -0.96 1.15
C LEU A 391 -16.34 -0.21 2.37
N LEU A 392 -16.58 -0.90 3.47
CA LEU A 392 -17.05 -0.29 4.72
C LEU A 392 -15.97 0.58 5.37
N THR A 393 -14.71 0.15 5.28
CA THR A 393 -13.59 0.99 5.73
C THR A 393 -13.50 2.28 4.92
N LEU A 394 -13.62 2.18 3.59
CA LEU A 394 -13.67 3.33 2.68
C LEU A 394 -14.86 4.24 2.97
N ALA A 395 -16.05 3.68 3.23
CA ALA A 395 -17.24 4.44 3.62
C ALA A 395 -17.00 5.23 4.92
N GLY A 396 -16.31 4.62 5.89
CA GLY A 396 -15.86 5.29 7.10
C GLY A 396 -14.96 6.49 6.81
N VAL A 397 -14.03 6.36 5.85
CA VAL A 397 -13.14 7.45 5.42
C VAL A 397 -13.92 8.60 4.78
N VAL A 398 -14.92 8.30 3.95
CA VAL A 398 -15.78 9.34 3.33
C VAL A 398 -16.45 10.21 4.37
N VAL A 399 -16.99 9.60 5.43
CA VAL A 399 -17.67 10.32 6.50
C VAL A 399 -16.68 11.08 7.39
N SER A 400 -15.54 10.48 7.74
CA SER A 400 -14.55 11.12 8.62
C SER A 400 -13.80 12.28 7.96
N ALA A 401 -13.66 12.27 6.64
CA ALA A 401 -12.95 13.30 5.90
C ALA A 401 -13.82 14.54 5.59
N GLN A 402 -15.09 14.55 5.97
CA GLN A 402 -16.00 15.68 5.77
C GLN A 402 -16.16 16.50 7.05
N ASP A 403 -16.16 17.82 6.90
CA ASP A 403 -16.58 18.74 7.95
C ASP A 403 -18.13 18.75 8.01
N ILE A 404 -18.71 17.83 8.78
CA ILE A 404 -20.16 17.60 8.82
C ILE A 404 -20.89 18.81 9.42
N THR A 405 -21.73 19.44 8.61
CA THR A 405 -22.58 20.56 9.04
C THR A 405 -23.94 20.08 9.57
N PRO A 406 -24.68 20.89 10.34
CA PRO A 406 -26.02 20.54 10.82
C PRO A 406 -27.02 20.20 9.70
N ASP A 407 -26.84 20.77 8.50
CA ASP A 407 -27.68 20.50 7.33
C ASP A 407 -27.54 19.05 6.82
N GLN A 408 -26.41 18.41 7.12
CA GLN A 408 -26.11 17.03 6.73
C GLN A 408 -26.50 16.01 7.82
N TRP A 409 -27.04 16.47 8.95
CA TRP A 409 -27.40 15.62 10.08
C TRP A 409 -28.39 14.52 9.69
N GLY A 410 -29.41 14.84 8.89
CA GLY A 410 -30.40 13.86 8.42
C GLY A 410 -29.81 12.78 7.52
N GLU A 411 -28.86 13.14 6.66
CA GLU A 411 -28.15 12.19 5.79
C GLU A 411 -27.25 11.25 6.59
N LEU A 412 -26.55 11.78 7.61
CA LEU A 412 -25.74 10.96 8.51
C LEU A 412 -26.59 10.00 9.36
N GLN A 413 -27.78 10.43 9.79
CA GLN A 413 -28.73 9.56 10.47
C GLN A 413 -29.20 8.42 9.53
N LEU A 414 -29.53 8.77 8.28
CA LEU A 414 -29.89 7.79 7.26
C LEU A 414 -28.76 6.78 7.00
N LEU A 415 -27.50 7.23 6.92
CA LEU A 415 -26.33 6.34 6.80
C LEU A 415 -26.25 5.33 7.93
N GLY A 416 -26.46 5.76 9.18
CA GLY A 416 -26.50 4.86 10.33
C GLY A 416 -27.59 3.78 10.22
N VAL A 417 -28.80 4.16 9.78
CA VAL A 417 -29.91 3.23 9.55
C VAL A 417 -29.60 2.26 8.40
N GLN A 418 -29.01 2.75 7.31
CA GLN A 418 -28.63 1.92 6.16
C GLN A 418 -27.55 0.90 6.53
N LEU A 419 -26.55 1.32 7.32
CA LEU A 419 -25.49 0.44 7.82
C LEU A 419 -26.06 -0.73 8.61
N ASP A 420 -26.95 -0.46 9.57
CA ASP A 420 -27.56 -1.52 10.39
C ASP A 420 -28.45 -2.45 9.55
N ARG A 421 -29.31 -1.85 8.70
CA ARG A 421 -30.25 -2.57 7.84
C ARG A 421 -29.58 -3.44 6.78
N HIS A 422 -28.46 -3.02 6.22
CA HIS A 422 -27.85 -3.71 5.07
C HIS A 422 -26.63 -4.55 5.42
N ILE A 423 -25.92 -4.24 6.51
CA ILE A 423 -24.69 -4.91 6.89
C ILE A 423 -24.87 -5.65 8.23
N SER A 424 -25.09 -4.92 9.34
CA SER A 424 -25.08 -5.50 10.70
C SER A 424 -26.09 -6.63 10.90
N THR A 425 -27.35 -6.42 10.48
CA THR A 425 -28.45 -7.39 10.65
C THR A 425 -28.29 -8.67 9.82
N HIS A 426 -27.47 -8.63 8.77
CA HIS A 426 -27.32 -9.74 7.83
C HIS A 426 -26.09 -10.62 8.09
N ILE A 427 -25.24 -10.25 9.05
CA ILE A 427 -24.04 -11.01 9.39
C ILE A 427 -24.37 -12.03 10.49
N ARG A 428 -24.43 -13.31 10.12
CA ARG A 428 -24.55 -14.43 11.07
C ARG A 428 -23.17 -14.89 11.52
N GLU A 429 -22.86 -14.61 12.78
CA GLU A 429 -21.61 -15.01 13.42
C GLU A 429 -21.53 -16.52 13.59
N SER A 430 -20.33 -17.06 13.45
CA SER A 430 -20.02 -18.46 13.69
C SER A 430 -18.57 -18.55 14.15
N PRO A 431 -18.26 -19.40 15.15
CA PRO A 431 -16.87 -19.62 15.59
C PRO A 431 -15.97 -20.17 14.47
N GLN A 432 -16.57 -20.75 13.41
CA GLN A 432 -15.86 -21.27 12.24
C GLN A 432 -15.64 -20.20 11.15
N ALA A 433 -16.25 -19.01 11.27
CA ALA A 433 -16.25 -17.95 10.27
C ALA A 433 -15.83 -16.62 10.90
N MET A 434 -14.60 -16.55 11.42
CA MET A 434 -14.08 -15.36 12.12
C MET A 434 -14.07 -14.09 11.26
N HIS A 435 -14.01 -14.20 9.93
CA HIS A 435 -14.17 -13.05 9.02
C HIS A 435 -15.52 -12.35 9.18
N ARG A 436 -16.59 -13.09 9.48
CA ARG A 436 -17.92 -12.50 9.71
C ARG A 436 -17.97 -11.71 11.01
N THR A 437 -17.39 -12.24 12.09
CA THR A 437 -17.28 -11.51 13.36
C THR A 437 -16.48 -10.23 13.19
N LYS A 438 -15.30 -10.29 12.55
CA LYS A 438 -14.51 -9.08 12.25
C LYS A 438 -15.29 -8.02 11.46
N LEU A 439 -16.06 -8.44 10.47
CA LEU A 439 -16.89 -7.52 9.68
C LEU A 439 -18.00 -6.88 10.53
N LYS A 440 -18.64 -7.66 11.41
CA LYS A 440 -19.68 -7.15 12.30
C LYS A 440 -19.12 -6.18 13.34
N ASP A 441 -17.93 -6.48 13.88
CA ASP A 441 -17.21 -5.59 14.78
C ASP A 441 -16.88 -4.26 14.08
N LEU A 442 -16.38 -4.31 12.84
CA LEU A 442 -16.12 -3.11 12.04
C LEU A 442 -17.40 -2.29 11.80
N ALA A 443 -18.52 -2.95 11.46
CA ALA A 443 -19.81 -2.28 11.26
C ALA A 443 -20.29 -1.61 12.55
N THR A 444 -20.13 -2.27 13.69
CA THR A 444 -20.52 -1.72 14.99
C THR A 444 -19.64 -0.53 15.38
N GLN A 445 -18.32 -0.63 15.20
CA GLN A 445 -17.39 0.50 15.44
C GLN A 445 -17.69 1.68 14.53
N THR A 446 -17.98 1.43 13.26
CA THR A 446 -18.32 2.47 12.28
C THR A 446 -19.63 3.15 12.68
N TYR A 447 -20.65 2.38 13.07
CA TYR A 447 -21.92 2.91 13.57
C TYR A 447 -21.72 3.79 14.80
N ILE A 448 -20.95 3.33 15.80
CA ILE A 448 -20.67 4.10 17.02
C ILE A 448 -20.01 5.43 16.68
N ARG A 449 -18.97 5.44 15.84
CA ARG A 449 -18.30 6.67 15.40
C ARG A 449 -19.26 7.64 14.71
N TRP A 450 -20.16 7.14 13.86
CA TRP A 450 -21.15 7.99 13.20
C TRP A 450 -22.20 8.53 14.17
N GLN A 451 -22.60 7.76 15.19
CA GLN A 451 -23.48 8.24 16.26
C GLN A 451 -22.81 9.30 17.14
N GLU A 452 -21.53 9.14 17.44
CA GLU A 452 -20.74 10.16 18.13
C GLU A 452 -20.73 11.46 17.32
N LEU A 453 -20.46 11.39 16.01
CA LEU A 453 -20.53 12.56 15.13
C LEU A 453 -21.92 13.21 15.11
N LEU A 454 -23.00 12.41 15.04
CA LEU A 454 -24.38 12.91 15.11
C LEU A 454 -24.69 13.67 16.40
N ALA A 455 -24.15 13.21 17.53
CA ALA A 455 -24.34 13.89 18.82
C ALA A 455 -23.64 15.25 18.86
N HIS A 456 -22.47 15.38 18.21
CA HIS A 456 -21.73 16.65 18.13
C HIS A 456 -22.39 17.64 17.15
N CYS A 457 -23.00 17.14 16.08
CA CYS A 457 -23.64 17.96 15.04
C CYS A 457 -25.14 18.21 15.28
N GLN A 458 -25.66 17.89 16.48
CA GLN A 458 -27.09 18.03 16.75
C GLN A 458 -27.54 19.48 16.54
N PRO A 459 -28.51 19.76 15.65
CA PRO A 459 -29.00 21.11 15.46
C PRO A 459 -29.55 21.60 16.80
N GLN A 460 -29.01 22.71 17.31
CA GLN A 460 -29.59 23.38 18.47
C GLN A 460 -31.03 23.67 18.09
N ALA A 461 -31.97 22.96 18.73
CA ALA A 461 -33.36 23.32 18.62
C ALA A 461 -33.44 24.81 18.95
N GLN A 462 -33.98 25.62 18.03
CA GLN A 462 -34.47 26.93 18.40
C GLN A 462 -35.43 26.68 19.55
N TYR A 463 -34.96 26.94 20.78
CA TYR A 463 -35.84 27.01 21.92
C TYR A 463 -36.83 28.11 21.56
N PHE A 464 -38.04 27.70 21.16
CA PHE A 464 -39.20 28.57 21.19
C PHE A 464 -39.24 29.10 22.62
N CYS A 465 -38.86 30.36 22.83
CA CYS A 465 -39.11 31.08 24.06
C CYS A 465 -40.61 31.38 24.08
N PRO A 466 -41.45 30.72 24.90
CA PRO A 466 -42.90 30.94 24.87
C PRO A 466 -43.33 32.23 25.59
N TRP A 467 -42.45 33.23 25.70
CA TRP A 467 -42.64 34.37 26.59
C TRP A 467 -42.46 35.74 25.92
N GLU A 468 -42.38 35.83 24.59
CA GLU A 468 -42.32 37.15 23.91
C GLU A 468 -43.69 37.74 23.52
N ASP A 469 -44.80 37.09 23.89
CA ASP A 469 -46.14 37.68 23.79
C ASP A 469 -46.83 37.73 25.17
N ILE A 470 -46.36 38.60 26.08
CA ILE A 470 -47.16 39.18 27.18
C ILE A 470 -46.85 40.67 27.32
#